data_AF-A0A4Y8CBK7-F1
#
_entry.id   AF-A0A4Y8CBK7-F1
#
_cell.length_a   1.000
_cell.length_b   1.000
_cell.length_c   1.000
_cell.angle_alpha   90.00
_cell.angle_beta   90.00
_cell.angle_gamma   90.00
#
_symmetry.space_group_name_H-M   'P 1'
#
loop_
_entity.id
_entity.type
_entity.pdbx_description
1 polymer ?
#
loop_
_entity_poly.entity_id
_entity_poly.type
_entity_poly.pdbx_seq_one_letter_code
_entity_poly.pdbx_strand_id
1 'polypeptide(L)'
;VKICNTSFFKPKAKLERVNKENLPLNKQSLRTKLYFNLGILLFIAFLVWVFYLVFTNGNISTQNKQSLLALALIFGFVFGFVISRGQICFTSCFRDLFLFGRDNAIKGALISMIIASLIAFAFILQGHTSKLIELSPAVAVGAFLFGFGIVFAGGCECGWAYRAFEGQSHFMIVG
;
A
#
# COMPACT_ATOMS: atom_id res chain seq x y z
N VAL A 1 7.54 -12.34 -24.34
CA VAL A 1 7.53 -10.86 -24.49
C VAL A 1 8.24 -10.44 -25.79
N LYS A 2 7.58 -10.56 -26.97
CA LYS A 2 8.14 -10.09 -28.26
C LYS A 2 7.83 -8.61 -28.55
N ILE A 3 6.73 -8.11 -27.99
CA ILE A 3 6.23 -6.74 -28.20
C ILE A 3 7.13 -5.67 -27.57
N CYS A 4 7.67 -5.89 -26.36
CA CYS A 4 8.58 -4.94 -25.71
C CYS A 4 9.95 -4.81 -26.39
N ASN A 5 10.26 -5.67 -27.36
CA ASN A 5 11.52 -5.61 -28.12
C ASN A 5 11.38 -4.87 -29.47
N THR A 6 10.18 -4.35 -29.76
CA THR A 6 9.96 -3.44 -30.90
C THR A 6 10.61 -2.09 -30.63
N SER A 7 11.10 -1.41 -31.68
CA SER A 7 11.89 -0.17 -31.51
C SER A 7 11.12 0.97 -30.83
N PHE A 8 9.78 0.90 -30.82
CA PHE A 8 8.92 1.88 -30.19
C PHE A 8 8.87 1.76 -28.66
N PHE A 9 8.86 0.53 -28.12
CA PHE A 9 8.76 0.26 -26.68
C PHE A 9 10.11 0.02 -26.00
N LYS A 10 11.20 -0.13 -26.78
CA LYS A 10 12.53 -0.32 -26.22
C LYS A 10 13.01 1.02 -25.62
N PRO A 11 13.32 1.08 -24.31
CA PRO A 11 13.83 2.31 -23.72
C PRO A 11 15.13 2.71 -24.42
N LYS A 12 15.21 3.95 -24.90
CA LYS A 12 16.42 4.55 -25.51
C LYS A 12 17.52 4.84 -24.47
N ALA A 13 17.41 4.26 -23.28
CA ALA A 13 18.44 4.35 -22.26
C ALA A 13 19.68 3.62 -22.78
N LYS A 14 20.75 4.38 -23.02
CA LYS A 14 22.06 3.82 -23.31
C LYS A 14 22.54 3.16 -22.03
N LEU A 15 22.42 1.84 -21.94
CA LEU A 15 22.95 1.08 -20.82
C LEU A 15 24.48 1.17 -20.90
N GLU A 16 25.06 2.13 -20.18
CA GLU A 16 26.49 2.12 -19.92
C GLU A 16 26.78 1.03 -18.91
N ARG A 17 27.68 0.10 -19.26
CA ARG A 17 28.30 -0.79 -18.29
C ARG A 17 29.18 0.06 -17.38
N VAL A 18 28.60 0.53 -16.30
CA VAL A 18 29.35 1.15 -15.22
C VAL A 18 30.01 0.00 -14.44
N ASN A 19 31.28 -0.31 -14.75
CA ASN A 19 32.15 -1.14 -13.90
C ASN A 19 32.48 -0.37 -12.61
N LYS A 20 31.47 -0.19 -11.75
CA LYS A 20 31.67 0.24 -10.36
C LYS A 20 31.74 -1.01 -9.48
N GLU A 21 32.70 -1.90 -9.75
CA GLU A 21 32.92 -3.07 -8.89
C GLU A 21 33.50 -2.68 -7.53
N ASN A 22 34.02 -1.45 -7.35
CA ASN A 22 34.74 -1.08 -6.13
C ASN A 22 34.57 0.38 -5.70
N LEU A 23 33.53 1.11 -6.14
CA LEU A 23 33.24 2.42 -5.54
C LEU A 23 32.42 2.17 -4.27
N PRO A 24 32.99 2.35 -3.05
CA PRO A 24 32.16 2.27 -1.85
C PRO A 24 31.09 3.35 -1.99
N LEU A 25 29.82 2.95 -1.95
CA LEU A 25 28.74 3.90 -1.73
C LEU A 25 29.17 4.75 -0.54
N ASN A 26 29.26 6.07 -0.72
CA ASN A 26 29.65 6.99 0.35
C ASN A 26 28.57 6.90 1.44
N LYS A 27 28.78 5.97 2.37
CA LYS A 27 27.83 5.62 3.41
C LYS A 27 27.94 6.73 4.43
N GLN A 28 27.11 7.77 4.27
CA GLN A 28 26.97 8.85 5.22
C GLN A 28 26.35 8.29 6.52
N SER A 29 27.17 7.60 7.31
CA SER A 29 26.81 6.87 8.53
C SER A 29 26.15 7.76 9.56
N LEU A 30 26.53 9.04 9.60
CA LEU A 30 25.99 10.06 10.49
C LEU A 30 24.53 10.39 10.14
N ARG A 31 24.21 10.59 8.85
CA ARG A 31 22.82 10.79 8.39
C ARG A 31 21.97 9.55 8.61
N THR A 32 22.49 8.36 8.33
CA THR A 32 21.76 7.10 8.55
C THR A 32 21.38 6.92 10.02
N LYS A 33 22.32 7.17 10.96
CA LYS A 33 22.04 7.10 12.40
C LYS A 33 21.03 8.16 12.85
N LEU A 34 21.10 9.37 12.31
CA LEU A 34 20.15 10.45 12.60
C LEU A 34 18.73 10.07 12.17
N TYR A 35 18.53 9.66 10.91
CA TYR A 35 17.22 9.26 10.41
C TYR A 35 16.68 8.02 11.12
N PHE A 36 17.55 7.07 11.48
CA PHE A 36 17.16 5.90 12.25
C PHE A 36 16.68 6.28 13.67
N ASN A 37 17.44 7.12 14.39
CA ASN A 37 17.03 7.58 15.72
C ASN A 37 15.76 8.43 15.67
N LEU A 38 15.61 9.28 14.65
CA LEU A 38 14.39 10.06 14.43
C LEU A 38 13.20 9.15 14.15
N GLY A 39 13.38 8.09 13.36
CA GLY A 39 12.36 7.06 13.14
C GLY A 39 11.95 6.33 14.41
N ILE A 40 12.90 5.94 15.27
CA ILE A 40 12.61 5.34 16.58
C ILE A 40 11.83 6.31 17.47
N LEU A 41 12.23 7.57 17.52
CA LEU A 41 11.56 8.58 18.33
C LEU A 41 10.11 8.79 17.88
N LEU A 42 9.88 8.90 16.57
CA LEU A 42 8.53 8.98 16.00
C LEU A 42 7.68 7.74 16.33
N PHE A 43 8.27 6.55 16.25
CA PHE A 43 7.57 5.30 16.57
C PHE A 43 7.19 5.22 18.04
N ILE A 44 8.09 5.62 18.96
CA ILE A 44 7.79 5.67 20.39
C ILE A 44 6.69 6.70 20.68
N ALA A 45 6.78 7.89 20.08
CA ALA A 45 5.74 8.93 20.23
C ALA A 45 4.37 8.44 19.76
N PHE A 46 4.32 7.71 18.64
CA PHE A 46 3.10 7.07 18.13
C PHE A 46 2.54 6.04 19.12
N LEU A 47 3.37 5.14 19.66
CA LEU A 47 2.92 4.14 20.63
C LEU A 47 2.40 4.77 21.93
N VAL A 48 3.08 5.80 22.43
CA VAL A 48 2.63 6.56 23.61
C VAL A 48 1.29 7.22 23.34
N TRP A 49 1.09 7.78 22.14
CA TRP A 49 -0.18 8.39 21.74
C TRP A 49 -1.32 7.38 21.66
N VAL A 50 -1.09 6.21 21.07
CA VAL A 50 -2.07 5.10 21.05
C VAL A 50 -2.42 4.68 22.47
N PHE A 51 -1.42 4.45 23.31
CA PHE A 51 -1.62 4.00 24.69
C PHE A 51 -2.41 5.05 25.49
N TYR A 52 -2.07 6.33 25.36
CA TYR A 52 -2.81 7.43 25.97
C TYR A 52 -4.29 7.40 25.56
N LEU A 53 -4.58 7.32 24.25
CA LEU A 53 -5.96 7.27 23.76
C LEU A 53 -6.74 6.04 24.25
N VAL A 54 -6.10 4.88 24.35
CA VAL A 54 -6.73 3.64 24.85
C VAL A 54 -7.04 3.74 26.35
N PHE A 55 -6.13 4.27 27.16
CA PHE A 55 -6.33 4.40 28.61
C PHE A 55 -7.34 5.49 28.97
N THR A 56 -7.38 6.60 28.22
CA THR A 56 -8.36 7.67 28.46
C THR A 56 -9.78 7.29 28.02
N ASN A 57 -9.93 6.40 27.02
CA ASN A 57 -11.22 6.03 26.45
C ASN A 57 -11.59 4.55 26.71
N GLY A 58 -11.37 4.06 27.93
CA GLY A 58 -11.51 2.64 28.31
C GLY A 58 -12.86 1.96 28.03
N ASN A 59 -13.88 2.67 27.57
CA ASN A 59 -15.07 2.08 26.96
C ASN A 59 -14.92 2.10 25.43
N ILE A 60 -14.63 0.94 24.84
CA ILE A 60 -14.69 0.68 23.40
C ILE A 60 -16.18 0.66 22.99
N SER A 61 -16.81 1.82 23.04
CA SER A 61 -18.16 2.02 22.55
C SER A 61 -18.09 2.76 21.22
N THR A 62 -18.73 2.21 20.20
CA THR A 62 -18.79 2.70 18.80
C THR A 62 -19.48 4.06 18.66
N GLN A 63 -20.06 4.58 19.74
CA GLN A 63 -20.78 5.86 19.80
C GLN A 63 -19.87 7.06 20.15
N ASN A 64 -18.68 6.83 20.73
CA ASN A 64 -17.75 7.91 21.10
C ASN A 64 -16.71 8.15 20.00
N LYS A 65 -16.60 9.39 19.53
CA LYS A 65 -15.65 9.78 18.47
C LYS A 65 -14.18 9.50 18.85
N GLN A 66 -13.87 9.57 20.14
CA GLN A 66 -12.50 9.40 20.66
C GLN A 66 -12.04 7.93 20.72
N SER A 67 -12.93 6.98 21.04
CA SER A 67 -12.63 5.54 21.02
C SER A 67 -12.46 5.01 19.59
N LEU A 68 -13.21 5.56 18.62
CA LEU A 68 -13.09 5.19 17.21
C LEU A 68 -11.71 5.54 16.63
N LEU A 69 -11.12 6.66 17.05
CA LEU A 69 -9.82 7.12 16.56
C LEU A 69 -8.69 6.18 17.02
N ALA A 70 -8.73 5.72 18.27
CA ALA A 70 -7.76 4.75 18.79
C ALA A 70 -7.81 3.43 18.02
N LEU A 71 -9.02 2.90 17.77
CA LEU A 71 -9.22 1.68 17.00
C LEU A 71 -8.74 1.84 15.55
N ALA A 72 -9.07 2.96 14.91
CA ALA A 72 -8.64 3.26 13.55
C ALA A 72 -7.12 3.35 13.43
N LEU A 73 -6.43 3.92 14.43
CA LEU A 73 -4.97 4.04 14.44
C LEU A 73 -4.30 2.67 14.56
N ILE A 74 -4.79 1.81 15.47
CA ILE A 74 -4.27 0.45 15.66
C ILE A 74 -4.52 -0.39 14.40
N PHE A 75 -5.74 -0.36 13.88
CA PHE A 75 -6.09 -1.09 12.66
C PHE A 75 -5.26 -0.61 11.46
N GLY A 76 -5.15 0.71 11.27
CA GLY A 76 -4.35 1.31 10.19
C GLY A 76 -2.87 0.95 10.29
N PHE A 77 -2.30 0.94 11.50
CA PHE A 77 -0.91 0.52 11.71
C PHE A 77 -0.68 -0.94 11.36
N VAL A 78 -1.53 -1.85 11.85
CA VAL A 78 -1.43 -3.29 11.56
C VAL A 78 -1.63 -3.55 10.06
N PHE A 79 -2.64 -2.93 9.45
CA PHE A 79 -2.92 -3.05 8.03
C PHE A 79 -1.75 -2.55 7.17
N GLY A 80 -1.20 -1.37 7.49
CA GLY A 80 -0.04 -0.80 6.80
C GLY A 80 1.22 -1.66 6.96
N PHE A 81 1.44 -2.23 8.14
CA PHE A 81 2.55 -3.17 8.38
C PHE A 81 2.44 -4.42 7.50
N VAL A 82 1.23 -5.01 7.41
CA VAL A 82 0.99 -6.18 6.56
C VAL A 82 1.18 -5.84 5.08
N ILE A 83 0.71 -4.68 4.60
CA ILE A 83 0.92 -4.26 3.21
C ILE A 83 2.39 -4.04 2.89
N SER A 84 3.13 -3.34 3.75
CA SER A 84 4.55 -3.07 3.52
C SER A 84 5.37 -4.36 3.42
N ARG A 85 5.02 -5.39 4.20
CA ARG A 85 5.67 -6.70 4.14
C ARG A 85 5.17 -7.58 3.01
N GLY A 86 3.89 -7.49 2.67
CA GLY A 86 3.28 -8.25 1.60
C GLY A 86 3.63 -7.73 0.20
N GLN A 87 4.05 -6.47 0.08
CA GLN A 87 4.32 -5.78 -1.19
C GLN A 87 3.21 -6.05 -2.23
N ILE A 88 1.97 -6.04 -1.75
CA ILE A 88 0.80 -6.45 -2.54
C ILE A 88 0.43 -5.31 -3.48
N CYS A 89 0.34 -5.63 -4.77
CA CYS A 89 -0.07 -4.71 -5.81
C CYS A 89 -1.03 -5.42 -6.77
N PHE A 90 -2.33 -5.13 -6.69
CA PHE A 90 -3.36 -5.82 -7.48
C PHE A 90 -3.12 -5.68 -8.98
N THR A 91 -2.70 -4.51 -9.46
CA THR A 91 -2.40 -4.29 -10.89
C THR A 91 -1.22 -5.15 -11.36
N SER A 92 -0.21 -5.33 -10.52
CA SER A 92 0.93 -6.22 -10.82
C SER A 92 0.52 -7.68 -10.80
N CYS A 93 -0.40 -8.08 -9.92
CA CYS A 93 -0.91 -9.46 -9.88
C CYS A 93 -1.62 -9.84 -11.18
N PHE A 94 -2.50 -8.97 -11.69
CA PHE A 94 -3.18 -9.21 -12.98
C PHE A 94 -2.20 -9.21 -14.15
N ARG A 95 -1.28 -8.23 -14.19
CA ARG A 95 -0.24 -8.19 -15.22
C ARG A 95 0.59 -9.48 -15.22
N ASP A 96 1.02 -9.95 -14.05
CA ASP A 96 1.89 -11.11 -13.94
C ASP A 96 1.17 -12.42 -14.30
N LEU A 97 -0.12 -12.52 -14.01
CA LEU A 97 -0.96 -13.63 -14.46
C LEU A 97 -1.05 -13.66 -15.99
N PHE A 98 -1.39 -12.54 -16.63
CA PHE A 98 -1.62 -12.50 -18.08
C PHE A 98 -0.33 -12.54 -18.90
N LEU A 99 0.75 -11.91 -18.44
CA LEU A 99 2.01 -11.83 -19.20
C LEU A 99 2.95 -13.00 -18.94
N PHE A 100 3.04 -13.46 -17.69
CA PHE A 100 4.03 -14.47 -17.26
C PHE A 100 3.39 -15.78 -16.80
N GLY A 101 2.07 -15.85 -16.69
CA GLY A 101 1.37 -17.05 -16.19
C GLY A 101 1.63 -17.33 -14.70
N ARG A 102 2.15 -16.36 -13.93
CA ARG A 102 2.44 -16.52 -12.51
C ARG A 102 1.20 -16.22 -11.68
N ASP A 103 0.66 -17.23 -11.02
CA ASP A 103 -0.63 -17.19 -10.33
C ASP A 103 -0.54 -17.04 -8.80
N ASN A 104 0.62 -17.29 -8.19
CA ASN A 104 0.81 -17.23 -6.73
C ASN A 104 0.26 -15.93 -6.09
N ALA A 105 0.62 -14.78 -6.67
CA ALA A 105 0.20 -13.48 -6.14
C ALA A 105 -1.30 -13.23 -6.31
N ILE A 106 -1.87 -13.65 -7.44
CA ILE A 106 -3.30 -13.47 -7.71
C ILE A 106 -4.17 -14.41 -6.88
N LYS A 107 -3.72 -15.65 -6.64
CA LYS A 107 -4.38 -16.60 -5.75
C LYS A 107 -4.44 -16.06 -4.32
N GLY A 108 -3.34 -15.51 -3.81
CA GLY A 108 -3.31 -14.85 -2.50
C GLY A 108 -4.28 -13.67 -2.41
N ALA A 109 -4.33 -12.83 -3.45
CA ALA A 109 -5.24 -11.70 -3.54
C ALA A 109 -6.73 -12.13 -3.62
N LEU A 110 -7.04 -13.19 -4.35
CA LEU A 110 -8.41 -13.72 -4.44
C LEU A 110 -8.88 -14.31 -3.11
N ILE A 111 -8.03 -15.10 -2.45
CA ILE A 111 -8.34 -15.69 -1.13
C ILE A 111 -8.59 -14.57 -0.11
N SER A 112 -7.77 -13.52 -0.09
CA SER A 112 -7.97 -12.40 0.84
C SER A 112 -9.27 -11.65 0.58
N MET A 113 -9.67 -11.46 -0.67
CA MET A 113 -10.97 -10.85 -1.03
C MET A 113 -12.15 -11.71 -0.61
N ILE A 114 -12.06 -13.04 -0.74
CA ILE A 114 -13.10 -13.97 -0.27
C ILE A 114 -13.23 -13.91 1.25
N ILE A 115 -12.10 -13.93 1.97
CA ILE A 115 -12.13 -13.84 3.44
C ILE A 115 -12.71 -12.49 3.88
N ALA A 116 -12.30 -11.39 3.25
CA ALA A 116 -12.80 -10.06 3.56
C ALA A 116 -14.32 -9.93 3.31
N SER A 117 -14.83 -10.49 2.22
CA SER A 117 -16.27 -10.46 1.92
C SER A 117 -17.09 -11.32 2.88
N LEU A 118 -16.58 -12.49 3.30
CA LEU A 118 -17.21 -13.33 4.31
C LEU A 118 -17.26 -12.64 5.68
N ILE A 119 -16.17 -11.99 6.10
CA ILE A 119 -16.14 -11.21 7.34
C ILE A 119 -17.17 -10.08 7.29
N ALA A 120 -17.20 -9.32 6.18
CA ALA A 120 -18.18 -8.24 6.01
C ALA A 120 -19.62 -8.76 6.05
N PHE A 121 -19.90 -9.90 5.40
CA PHE A 121 -21.21 -10.53 5.43
C PHE A 121 -21.62 -10.97 6.85
N ALA A 122 -20.69 -11.53 7.63
CA ALA A 122 -20.95 -11.91 9.02
C ALA A 122 -21.32 -10.69 9.89
N PHE A 123 -20.68 -9.54 9.69
CA PHE A 123 -21.04 -8.30 10.39
C PHE A 123 -22.43 -7.78 9.99
N ILE A 124 -22.83 -7.92 8.72
CA ILE A 124 -24.16 -7.53 8.26
C ILE A 124 -25.24 -8.40 8.91
N LEU A 125 -25.01 -9.72 9.04
CA LEU A 125 -25.93 -10.62 9.72
C LEU A 125 -26.12 -10.29 11.22
N GLN A 126 -25.09 -9.74 11.86
CA GLN A 126 -25.16 -9.26 13.25
C GLN A 126 -25.93 -7.93 13.41
N GLY A 127 -26.52 -7.41 12.34
CA GLY A 127 -27.34 -6.19 12.36
C GLY A 127 -26.55 -4.89 12.26
N HIS A 128 -25.25 -4.94 11.91
CA HIS A 128 -24.48 -3.73 11.65
C HIS A 128 -24.88 -3.11 10.31
N THR A 129 -25.00 -1.78 10.29
CA THR A 129 -25.41 -1.02 9.11
C THR A 129 -24.37 -1.13 7.99
N SER A 130 -24.75 -1.68 6.84
CA SER A 130 -23.95 -1.63 5.62
C SER A 130 -24.26 -0.36 4.83
N LYS A 131 -23.20 0.34 4.41
CA LYS A 131 -23.33 1.43 3.44
C LYS A 131 -23.21 0.84 2.04
N LEU A 132 -24.34 0.50 1.44
CA LEU A 132 -24.41 0.09 0.03
C LEU A 132 -24.38 1.36 -0.83
N ILE A 133 -23.36 1.46 -1.67
CA ILE A 133 -23.26 2.53 -2.66
C ILE A 133 -23.88 1.98 -3.95
N GLU A 134 -24.91 2.64 -4.47
CA GLU A 134 -25.51 2.24 -5.73
C GLU A 134 -24.53 2.45 -6.88
N LEU A 135 -24.53 1.51 -7.84
CA LEU A 135 -23.68 1.57 -9.01
C LEU A 135 -24.20 2.64 -9.97
N SER A 136 -23.77 3.89 -9.76
CA SER A 136 -24.06 5.00 -10.66
C SER A 136 -23.11 4.99 -11.87
N PRO A 137 -23.55 5.44 -13.07
CA PRO A 137 -22.66 5.67 -14.21
C PRO A 137 -21.44 6.54 -13.87
N ALA A 138 -21.57 7.45 -12.91
CA ALA A 138 -20.45 8.26 -12.42
C ALA A 138 -19.35 7.41 -11.76
N VAL A 139 -19.72 6.32 -11.07
CA VAL A 139 -18.76 5.38 -10.47
C VAL A 139 -18.02 4.62 -11.57
N ALA A 140 -18.70 4.22 -12.64
CA ALA A 140 -18.05 3.54 -13.76
C ALA A 140 -17.02 4.45 -14.47
N VAL A 141 -17.38 5.72 -14.73
CA VAL A 141 -16.46 6.71 -15.31
C VAL A 141 -15.28 6.98 -14.36
N GLY A 142 -15.55 7.15 -13.07
CA GLY A 142 -14.52 7.34 -12.06
C GLY A 142 -13.55 6.16 -11.97
N ALA A 143 -14.08 4.92 -11.97
CA ALA A 143 -13.25 3.70 -11.95
C ALA A 143 -12.38 3.58 -13.21
N PHE A 144 -12.92 3.96 -14.38
CA PHE A 144 -12.15 3.97 -15.63
C PHE A 144 -11.01 5.00 -15.58
N LEU A 145 -11.30 6.24 -15.18
CA LEU A 145 -10.28 7.29 -15.05
C LEU A 145 -9.23 6.96 -14.00
N PHE A 146 -9.65 6.39 -12.86
CA PHE A 146 -8.75 5.90 -11.82
C PHE A 146 -7.83 4.78 -12.34
N GLY A 147 -8.42 3.82 -13.09
CA GLY A 147 -7.69 2.74 -13.74
C GLY A 147 -6.64 3.25 -14.74
N PHE A 148 -6.95 4.31 -15.49
CA PHE A 148 -5.98 4.95 -16.36
C PHE A 148 -4.85 5.61 -15.56
N GLY A 149 -5.19 6.37 -14.51
CA GLY A 149 -4.21 7.05 -13.65
C GLY A 149 -3.17 6.13 -13.01
N ILE A 150 -3.60 4.98 -12.46
CA ILE A 150 -2.69 4.01 -11.82
C ILE A 150 -1.68 3.39 -12.80
N VAL A 151 -2.00 3.34 -14.10
CA VAL A 151 -1.07 2.86 -15.14
C VAL A 151 0.04 3.88 -15.41
N PHE A 152 -0.27 5.18 -15.46
CA PHE A 152 0.75 6.23 -15.60
C PHE A 152 1.60 6.38 -14.34
N ALA A 153 0.98 6.25 -13.17
CA ALA A 153 1.65 6.28 -11.87
C ALA A 153 2.64 5.12 -11.67
N GLY A 154 2.46 3.99 -12.37
CA GLY A 154 3.30 2.81 -12.22
C GLY A 154 3.08 2.06 -10.90
N GLY A 155 1.95 2.25 -10.23
CA GLY A 155 1.60 1.63 -8.95
C GLY A 155 0.08 1.64 -8.67
N CYS A 156 -0.41 0.66 -7.91
CA CYS A 156 -1.78 0.70 -7.36
C CYS A 156 -1.83 1.50 -6.05
N GLU A 157 -3.00 1.67 -5.44
CA GLU A 157 -3.16 2.50 -4.23
C GLU A 157 -2.25 2.03 -3.06
N CYS A 158 -2.24 0.72 -2.77
CA CYS A 158 -1.29 0.14 -1.82
C CYS A 158 0.15 0.26 -2.32
N GLY A 159 0.34 0.08 -3.63
CA GLY A 159 1.64 -0.05 -4.29
C GLY A 159 2.49 1.21 -4.25
N TRP A 160 1.90 2.38 -4.50
CA TRP A 160 2.65 3.64 -4.40
C TRP A 160 2.92 4.00 -2.94
N ALA A 161 1.97 3.73 -2.04
CA ALA A 161 2.09 4.09 -0.63
C ALA A 161 3.30 3.42 0.03
N TYR A 162 3.40 2.08 -0.02
CA TYR A 162 4.53 1.41 0.63
C TYR A 162 5.88 1.75 -0.04
N ARG A 163 5.91 1.96 -1.36
CA ARG A 163 7.14 2.31 -2.11
C ARG A 163 7.61 3.73 -1.82
N ALA A 164 6.70 4.66 -1.61
CA ALA A 164 7.02 6.00 -1.13
C ALA A 164 7.69 5.94 0.26
N PHE A 165 7.18 5.10 1.16
CA PHE A 165 7.77 4.89 2.49
C PHE A 165 9.06 4.05 2.48
N GLU A 166 9.32 3.22 1.46
CA GLU A 166 10.62 2.58 1.23
C GLU A 166 11.71 3.57 0.74
N GLY A 167 11.36 4.84 0.49
CA GLY A 167 12.29 5.92 0.12
C GLY A 167 12.40 6.18 -1.38
N GLN A 168 11.47 5.65 -2.19
CA GLN A 168 11.43 5.92 -3.63
C GLN A 168 10.73 7.26 -3.88
N SER A 169 11.51 8.32 -4.10
CA SER A 169 11.01 9.70 -4.28
C SER A 169 10.02 9.86 -5.43
N HIS A 170 10.14 9.07 -6.49
CA HIS A 170 9.18 9.08 -7.60
C HIS A 170 7.75 8.79 -7.13
N PHE A 171 7.56 7.83 -6.23
CA PHE A 171 6.24 7.47 -5.73
C PHE A 171 5.68 8.46 -4.70
N MET A 172 6.53 9.30 -4.10
CA MET A 172 6.13 10.38 -3.20
C MET A 172 5.55 11.58 -3.95
N ILE A 173 5.87 11.75 -5.23
CA ILE A 173 5.32 12.83 -6.09
C ILE A 173 3.99 12.41 -6.71
N VAL A 174 3.84 11.11 -6.97
CA VAL A 174 2.73 10.54 -7.74
C VAL A 174 1.49 10.27 -6.89
N GLY A 175 1.66 9.95 -5.61
CA GLY A 175 0.56 9.72 -4.67
C GLY A 175 0.20 10.94 -3.86
#